data_AF-A0A7W7FH20-F1
#
_entry.id   AF-A0A7W7FH20-F1
#
_cell.length_a   1.000
_cell.length_b   1.000
_cell.length_c   1.000
_cell.angle_alpha   90.00
_cell.angle_beta   90.00
_cell.angle_gamma   90.00
#
_symmetry.space_group_name_H-M   'P 1'
#
loop_
_entity.id
_entity.type
_entity.pdbx_description
1 polymer ?
#
loop_
_entity_poly.entity_id
_entity_poly.type
_entity_poly.pdbx_seq_one_letter_code
_entity_poly.pdbx_strand_id
1 'polypeptide(L)'
;MSDGRVHAGFTDLSPVTRNRARLPGGLGRIRLIFTVCAMFAAAQFIVPLVARLALNGGRVWPTDDEHSLWGSAIDDRVLSVPAWLTVATGAVGMAAALVYLLRGRSAVGADAPYVSLVSLLLFGGFPWAIAALDADPTGIIRTPGPEGYPIGWHWVLTPLAAVVLIVGIVASVRSGAAARRRREAGRALRASARDRRQDGA
;
A
#
# COMPACT_ATOMS: atom_id res chain seq x y z
N MET A 1 11.19 -15.63 -36.32
CA MET A 1 10.02 -15.12 -35.56
C MET A 1 10.54 -14.49 -34.29
N SER A 2 10.24 -13.20 -34.10
CA SER A 2 10.75 -12.35 -33.04
C SER A 2 10.17 -12.72 -31.67
N ASP A 3 11.02 -13.18 -30.75
CA ASP A 3 10.70 -13.29 -29.32
C ASP A 3 10.57 -11.88 -28.73
N GLY A 4 9.35 -11.34 -28.79
CA GLY A 4 8.98 -10.05 -28.23
C GLY A 4 9.08 -10.08 -26.70
N ARG A 5 10.26 -9.77 -26.17
CA ARG A 5 10.42 -9.38 -24.77
C ARG A 5 9.70 -8.05 -24.56
N VAL A 6 8.43 -8.13 -24.19
CA VAL A 6 7.66 -6.97 -23.75
C VAL A 6 8.29 -6.49 -22.43
N HIS A 7 9.07 -5.42 -22.54
CA HIS A 7 9.49 -4.65 -21.38
C HIS A 7 8.23 -4.08 -20.73
N ALA A 8 7.89 -4.59 -19.54
CA ALA A 8 6.83 -4.04 -18.70
C ALA A 8 7.22 -2.61 -18.28
N GLY A 9 6.85 -1.66 -19.13
CA GLY A 9 6.97 -0.23 -18.90
C GLY A 9 5.88 0.26 -17.95
N PHE A 10 6.11 1.46 -17.42
CA PHE A 10 5.35 2.15 -16.36
C PHE A 10 3.84 2.38 -16.66
N THR A 11 3.36 2.03 -17.86
CA THR A 11 2.00 2.32 -18.35
C THR A 11 1.06 1.11 -18.38
N ASP A 12 1.53 -0.10 -18.03
CA ASP A 12 0.68 -1.29 -18.07
C ASP A 12 -0.14 -1.43 -16.77
N LEU A 13 -1.29 -0.76 -16.75
CA LEU A 13 -2.24 -0.70 -15.62
C LEU A 13 -3.18 -1.91 -15.53
N SER A 14 -3.04 -2.92 -16.40
CA SER A 14 -3.90 -4.10 -16.29
C SER A 14 -3.42 -5.00 -15.12
N PRO A 15 -4.27 -5.30 -14.13
CA PRO A 15 -3.94 -6.23 -13.04
C PRO A 15 -3.60 -7.63 -13.56
N VAL A 16 -4.04 -7.94 -14.78
CA VAL A 16 -3.98 -9.25 -15.42
C VAL A 16 -2.63 -9.51 -16.12
N THR A 17 -2.01 -8.49 -16.72
CA THR A 17 -0.70 -8.63 -17.39
C THR A 17 0.46 -8.69 -16.41
N ARG A 18 0.38 -7.97 -15.28
CA ARG A 18 1.41 -7.99 -14.22
C ARG A 18 1.54 -9.36 -13.53
N ASN A 19 0.49 -10.18 -13.55
CA ASN A 19 0.51 -11.55 -13.01
C ASN A 19 1.13 -12.58 -13.97
N ARG A 20 1.37 -12.24 -15.25
CA ARG A 20 2.01 -13.15 -16.21
C ARG A 20 3.53 -13.19 -16.13
N ALA A 21 4.17 -12.24 -15.43
CA ALA A 21 5.58 -12.30 -15.10
C ALA A 21 5.84 -13.23 -13.89
N ARG A 22 5.61 -14.54 -14.08
CA ARG A 22 6.08 -15.70 -13.28
C ARG A 22 6.35 -15.45 -11.79
N LEU A 23 5.34 -15.05 -11.02
CA LEU A 23 5.37 -15.27 -9.57
C LEU A 23 4.89 -16.71 -9.29
N PRO A 24 5.54 -17.47 -8.40
CA PRO A 24 5.02 -18.78 -7.99
C PRO A 24 3.59 -18.60 -7.45
N GLY A 25 2.68 -19.53 -7.78
CA GLY A 25 1.23 -19.34 -7.64
C GLY A 25 0.76 -18.89 -6.24
N GLY A 26 1.47 -19.26 -5.17
CA GLY A 26 1.20 -18.78 -3.82
C GLY A 26 1.43 -17.27 -3.64
N LEU A 27 2.51 -16.70 -4.21
CA LEU A 27 2.80 -15.27 -4.13
C LEU A 27 1.82 -14.43 -4.96
N GLY A 28 1.36 -14.95 -6.10
CA GLY A 28 0.33 -14.30 -6.92
C GLY A 28 -0.99 -14.14 -6.17
N ARG A 29 -1.42 -15.16 -5.41
CA ARG A 29 -2.62 -15.09 -4.56
C ARG A 29 -2.47 -14.08 -3.42
N ILE A 30 -1.33 -14.07 -2.75
CA ILE A 30 -1.06 -13.12 -1.66
C ILE A 30 -1.08 -11.68 -2.18
N ARG A 31 -0.48 -11.43 -3.35
CA ARG A 31 -0.52 -10.13 -4.02
C ARG A 31 -1.95 -9.71 -4.38
N LEU A 32 -2.78 -10.65 -4.84
CA LEU A 32 -4.18 -10.38 -5.13
C LEU A 32 -4.94 -9.98 -3.86
N ILE A 33 -4.77 -10.72 -2.75
CA ILE A 33 -5.37 -10.39 -1.44
C ILE A 33 -4.97 -8.97 -1.02
N PHE A 34 -3.67 -8.66 -1.07
CA PHE A 34 -3.17 -7.32 -0.78
C PHE A 34 -3.84 -6.24 -1.65
N THR A 35 -3.96 -6.49 -2.96
CA THR A 35 -4.55 -5.54 -3.92
C THR A 35 -6.03 -5.31 -3.63
N VAL A 36 -6.79 -6.37 -3.34
CA VAL A 36 -8.21 -6.27 -2.99
C VAL A 36 -8.38 -5.49 -1.69
N CYS A 37 -7.57 -5.77 -0.66
CA CYS A 37 -7.59 -5.00 0.59
C CYS A 37 -7.25 -3.52 0.36
N ALA A 38 -6.28 -3.23 -0.52
CA ALA A 38 -5.91 -1.85 -0.86
C ALA A 38 -7.05 -1.13 -1.59
N MET A 39 -7.72 -1.79 -2.54
CA MET A 39 -8.90 -1.22 -3.21
C MET A 39 -10.04 -0.96 -2.22
N PHE A 40 -10.29 -1.90 -1.30
CA PHE A 40 -11.34 -1.76 -0.31
C PHE A 40 -11.03 -0.64 0.69
N ALA A 41 -9.79 -0.52 1.17
CA ALA A 41 -9.37 0.59 2.02
C ALA A 41 -9.44 1.94 1.27
N ALA A 42 -9.02 2.00 0.00
CA ALA A 42 -9.17 3.21 -0.80
C ALA A 42 -10.64 3.62 -0.92
N ALA A 43 -11.55 2.66 -1.16
CA ALA A 43 -12.99 2.92 -1.21
C ALA A 43 -13.55 3.41 0.13
N GLN A 44 -13.09 2.84 1.25
CA GLN A 44 -13.45 3.29 2.60
C GLN A 44 -13.12 4.76 2.82
N PHE A 45 -12.08 5.31 2.18
CA PHE A 45 -11.72 6.72 2.37
C PHE A 45 -12.31 7.64 1.30
N ILE A 46 -12.29 7.22 0.04
CA ILE A 46 -12.73 8.04 -1.09
C ILE A 46 -14.25 8.21 -1.09
N VAL A 47 -15.02 7.15 -0.84
CA VAL A 47 -16.49 7.22 -0.94
C VAL A 47 -17.07 8.18 0.09
N PRO A 48 -16.70 8.11 1.38
CA PRO A 48 -17.15 9.10 2.36
C PRO A 48 -16.66 10.51 2.08
N LEU A 49 -15.42 10.69 1.60
CA LEU A 49 -14.89 12.00 1.25
C LEU A 49 -15.71 12.65 0.12
N VAL A 50 -16.00 11.89 -0.94
CA VAL A 50 -16.82 12.35 -2.07
C VAL A 50 -18.25 12.63 -1.61
N ALA A 51 -18.81 11.76 -0.77
CA ALA A 51 -20.15 11.97 -0.21
C ALA A 51 -20.22 13.24 0.64
N ARG A 52 -19.20 13.52 1.47
CA ARG A 52 -19.10 14.76 2.26
C ARG A 52 -18.99 15.99 1.36
N LEU A 53 -18.15 15.94 0.33
CA LEU A 53 -18.02 17.03 -0.64
C LEU A 53 -19.36 17.32 -1.35
N ALA A 54 -20.08 16.27 -1.77
CA ALA A 54 -21.32 16.41 -2.52
C ALA A 54 -22.52 16.79 -1.65
N LEU A 55 -22.61 16.27 -0.42
CA LEU A 55 -23.80 16.35 0.42
C LEU A 55 -23.67 17.36 1.57
N ASN A 56 -22.44 17.70 2.01
CA ASN A 56 -22.18 18.59 3.14
C ASN A 56 -21.58 19.93 2.70
N GLY A 57 -22.01 20.47 1.56
CA GLY A 57 -21.62 21.84 1.24
C GLY A 57 -20.17 22.04 0.79
N GLY A 58 -19.48 20.98 0.35
CA GLY A 58 -18.04 21.02 0.07
C GLY A 58 -17.15 20.89 1.32
N ARG A 59 -17.74 20.63 2.49
CA ARG A 59 -16.99 20.47 3.75
C ARG A 59 -16.35 19.09 3.82
N VAL A 60 -15.06 19.06 4.17
CA VAL A 60 -14.30 17.81 4.37
C VAL A 60 -14.03 17.53 5.86
N TRP A 61 -14.34 18.50 6.72
CA TRP A 61 -14.16 18.46 8.18
C TRP A 61 -15.40 18.96 8.91
N PRO A 62 -15.71 18.46 10.13
CA PRO A 62 -16.72 19.05 11.01
C PRO A 62 -16.34 20.48 11.44
N THR A 63 -16.78 21.48 10.68
CA THR A 63 -16.68 22.92 10.99
C THR A 63 -18.07 23.49 11.33
N ASP A 64 -18.17 24.73 11.77
CA ASP A 64 -19.50 25.36 11.90
C ASP A 64 -20.12 25.61 10.51
N ASP A 65 -21.46 25.72 10.44
CA ASP A 65 -22.22 25.88 9.18
C ASP A 65 -21.84 27.12 8.35
N GLU A 66 -21.19 28.11 8.97
CA GLU A 66 -20.65 29.31 8.30
C GLU A 66 -19.63 28.99 7.20
N HIS A 67 -19.01 27.80 7.21
CA HIS A 67 -17.99 27.40 6.24
C HIS A 67 -18.54 26.55 5.09
N SER A 68 -19.86 26.41 4.99
CA SER A 68 -20.52 25.67 3.91
C SER A 68 -20.67 26.53 2.65
N LEU A 69 -20.23 26.03 1.49
CA LEU A 69 -20.33 26.77 0.22
C LEU A 69 -21.77 26.89 -0.29
N TRP A 70 -22.64 25.93 0.06
CA TRP A 70 -24.01 25.84 -0.46
C TRP A 70 -25.02 25.20 0.52
N GLY A 71 -24.69 25.10 1.80
CA GLY A 71 -25.52 24.46 2.83
C GLY A 71 -25.29 22.94 2.91
N SER A 72 -25.53 22.35 4.09
CA SER A 72 -25.46 20.90 4.30
C SER A 72 -26.82 20.25 4.07
N ALA A 73 -26.86 19.17 3.27
CA ALA A 73 -28.09 18.39 3.04
C ALA A 73 -28.26 17.26 4.07
N ILE A 74 -27.19 16.88 4.78
CA ILE A 74 -27.16 15.74 5.71
C ILE A 74 -26.28 16.09 6.92
N ASP A 75 -26.57 15.51 8.08
CA ASP A 75 -25.72 15.63 9.27
C ASP A 75 -24.32 15.00 9.01
N ASP A 76 -23.26 15.72 9.39
CA ASP A 76 -21.85 15.33 9.19
C ASP A 76 -21.49 13.96 9.77
N ARG A 77 -22.26 13.50 10.77
CA ARG A 77 -22.04 12.23 11.48
C ARG A 77 -22.44 10.98 10.69
N VAL A 78 -23.21 11.12 9.61
CA VAL A 78 -23.81 9.98 8.87
C VAL A 78 -22.80 9.25 7.96
N LEU A 79 -21.66 9.86 7.65
CA LEU A 79 -20.71 9.36 6.65
C LEU A 79 -19.40 8.79 7.23
N SER A 80 -19.39 8.33 8.50
CA SER A 80 -18.17 7.75 9.08
C SER A 80 -18.00 6.26 8.73
N VAL A 81 -16.76 5.84 8.46
CA VAL A 81 -16.43 4.41 8.31
C VAL A 81 -16.27 3.78 9.69
N PRO A 82 -16.92 2.63 9.97
CA PRO A 82 -16.73 1.95 11.23
C PRO A 82 -15.26 1.57 11.46
N ALA A 83 -14.70 1.97 12.61
CA ALA A 83 -13.30 1.74 12.96
C ALA A 83 -12.87 0.27 12.85
N TRP A 84 -13.73 -0.68 13.23
CA TRP A 84 -13.44 -2.12 13.15
C TRP A 84 -13.21 -2.60 11.71
N LEU A 85 -13.90 -2.00 10.73
CA LEU A 85 -13.79 -2.37 9.32
C LEU A 85 -12.43 -1.91 8.76
N THR A 86 -12.01 -0.71 9.13
CA THR A 86 -10.68 -0.17 8.80
C THR A 86 -9.58 -1.02 9.41
N VAL A 87 -9.72 -1.41 10.69
CA VAL A 87 -8.76 -2.26 11.39
C VAL A 87 -8.65 -3.64 10.74
N ALA A 88 -9.79 -4.31 10.47
CA ALA A 88 -9.80 -5.63 9.85
C ALA A 88 -9.17 -5.61 8.45
N THR A 89 -9.56 -4.64 7.63
CA THR A 89 -9.05 -4.47 6.26
C THR A 89 -7.54 -4.20 6.27
N GLY A 90 -7.09 -3.29 7.15
CA GLY A 90 -5.69 -2.94 7.29
C GLY A 90 -4.84 -4.10 7.81
N ALA A 91 -5.32 -4.87 8.79
CA ALA A 91 -4.61 -6.03 9.32
C ALA A 91 -4.40 -7.11 8.24
N VAL A 92 -5.46 -7.45 7.49
CA VAL A 92 -5.38 -8.44 6.41
C VAL A 92 -4.45 -7.94 5.28
N GLY A 93 -4.58 -6.68 4.89
CA GLY A 93 -3.74 -6.05 3.86
C GLY A 93 -2.26 -6.04 4.25
N MET A 94 -1.93 -5.59 5.46
CA MET A 94 -0.55 -5.57 5.95
C MET A 94 0.03 -6.98 6.16
N ALA A 95 -0.77 -7.94 6.66
CA ALA A 95 -0.33 -9.32 6.77
C ALA A 95 0.01 -9.90 5.39
N ALA A 96 -0.84 -9.67 4.39
CA ALA A 96 -0.56 -10.07 3.00
C ALA A 96 0.70 -9.39 2.46
N ALA A 97 0.89 -8.09 2.71
CA ALA A 97 2.10 -7.36 2.34
C ALA A 97 3.36 -7.96 2.97
N LEU A 98 3.34 -8.26 4.27
CA LEU A 98 4.46 -8.89 4.97
C LEU A 98 4.81 -10.26 4.39
N VAL A 99 3.81 -11.13 4.22
CA VAL A 99 4.05 -12.46 3.65
C VAL A 99 4.61 -12.34 2.23
N TYR A 100 4.09 -11.41 1.43
CA TYR A 100 4.58 -11.16 0.07
C TYR A 100 6.03 -10.69 0.05
N LEU A 101 6.38 -9.70 0.87
CA LEU A 101 7.74 -9.13 0.94
C LEU A 101 8.75 -10.14 1.50
N LEU A 102 8.38 -10.89 2.54
CA LEU A 102 9.27 -11.86 3.19
C LEU A 102 9.50 -13.10 2.32
N ARG A 103 8.45 -13.65 1.70
CA ARG A 103 8.56 -14.86 0.84
C ARG A 103 9.05 -14.53 -0.57
N GLY A 104 8.86 -13.30 -1.03
CA GLY A 104 9.16 -12.84 -2.37
C GLY A 104 10.63 -12.74 -2.76
N ARG A 105 11.52 -12.58 -1.76
CA ARG A 105 12.98 -12.43 -1.94
C ARG A 105 13.33 -11.57 -3.17
N SER A 106 14.04 -12.11 -4.17
CA SER A 106 14.48 -11.39 -5.36
C SER A 106 13.41 -11.26 -6.46
N ALA A 107 12.31 -12.01 -6.39
CA ALA A 107 11.23 -11.98 -7.38
C ALA A 107 10.31 -10.75 -7.21
N VAL A 108 10.25 -10.20 -5.99
CA VAL A 108 9.36 -9.09 -5.62
C VAL A 108 10.05 -7.72 -5.72
N GLY A 109 11.32 -7.70 -6.12
CA GLY A 109 12.18 -6.52 -6.01
C GLY A 109 11.67 -5.23 -6.66
N ALA A 110 10.97 -5.33 -7.78
CA ALA A 110 10.37 -4.16 -8.44
C ALA A 110 9.04 -3.70 -7.79
N ASP A 111 8.34 -4.62 -7.11
CA ASP A 111 7.02 -4.37 -6.50
C ASP A 111 7.12 -3.97 -5.02
N ALA A 112 8.25 -4.26 -4.36
CA ALA A 112 8.48 -3.97 -2.94
C ALA A 112 8.21 -2.52 -2.53
N PRO A 113 8.75 -1.49 -3.20
CA PRO A 113 8.49 -0.09 -2.81
C PRO A 113 7.02 0.29 -2.97
N TYR A 114 6.34 -0.24 -3.97
CA TYR A 114 4.91 0.00 -4.17
C TYR A 114 4.07 -0.61 -3.05
N VAL A 115 4.29 -1.89 -2.75
CA VAL A 115 3.55 -2.60 -1.69
C VAL A 115 3.75 -1.92 -0.34
N SER A 116 4.98 -1.51 -0.03
CA SER A 116 5.28 -0.80 1.21
C SER A 116 4.64 0.59 1.26
N LEU A 117 4.74 1.38 0.19
CA LEU A 117 4.15 2.71 0.13
C LEU A 117 2.62 2.66 0.26
N VAL A 118 1.96 1.76 -0.49
CA VAL A 118 0.51 1.58 -0.42
C VAL A 118 0.08 1.11 0.97
N SER A 119 0.84 0.19 1.59
CA SER A 119 0.54 -0.26 2.96
C SER A 119 0.64 0.89 3.96
N LEU A 120 1.67 1.72 3.84
CA LEU A 120 1.90 2.85 4.73
C LEU A 120 0.82 3.91 4.57
N LEU A 121 0.46 4.25 3.34
CA LEU A 121 -0.57 5.24 3.08
C LEU A 121 -1.94 4.72 3.52
N LEU A 122 -2.42 3.64 2.91
CA LEU A 122 -3.82 3.21 3.07
C LEU A 122 -4.10 2.53 4.42
N PHE A 123 -3.12 1.84 5.01
CA PHE A 123 -3.37 1.10 6.25
C PHE A 123 -2.73 1.75 7.48
N GLY A 124 -1.90 2.79 7.31
CA GLY A 124 -1.29 3.55 8.40
C GLY A 124 -1.68 5.04 8.39
N GLY A 125 -1.24 5.77 7.36
CA GLY A 125 -1.35 7.22 7.27
C GLY A 125 -2.78 7.74 7.14
N PHE A 126 -3.60 7.17 6.26
CA PHE A 126 -5.01 7.55 6.13
C PHE A 126 -5.84 7.28 7.39
N PRO A 127 -5.70 6.12 8.05
CA PRO A 127 -6.26 5.89 9.38
C PRO A 127 -5.89 6.95 10.41
N TRP A 128 -4.61 7.35 10.44
CA TRP A 128 -4.12 8.41 11.32
C TRP A 128 -4.68 9.78 10.98
N ALA A 129 -4.72 10.13 9.69
CA ALA A 129 -5.33 11.36 9.24
C ALA A 129 -6.78 11.40 9.70
N ILE A 130 -7.59 10.40 9.37
CA ILE A 130 -9.01 10.36 9.76
C ILE A 130 -9.19 10.44 11.26
N ALA A 131 -8.37 9.75 12.06
CA ALA A 131 -8.44 9.90 13.50
C ALA A 131 -8.12 11.33 13.96
N ALA A 132 -7.10 11.98 13.40
CA ALA A 132 -6.86 13.40 13.68
C ALA A 132 -8.01 14.29 13.20
N LEU A 133 -8.83 13.80 12.25
CA LEU A 133 -9.98 14.48 11.67
C LEU A 133 -11.32 14.22 12.33
N ASP A 134 -11.38 13.29 13.26
CA ASP A 134 -12.63 12.88 13.90
C ASP A 134 -12.82 13.59 15.24
N ALA A 135 -14.07 13.93 15.57
CA ALA A 135 -14.41 14.59 16.82
C ALA A 135 -14.30 13.62 18.03
N ASP A 136 -14.41 12.32 17.78
CA ASP A 136 -14.13 11.25 18.75
C ASP A 136 -13.17 10.21 18.15
N PRO A 137 -11.84 10.45 18.19
CA PRO A 137 -10.85 9.50 17.69
C PRO A 137 -10.72 8.24 18.55
N THR A 138 -11.33 8.23 19.74
CA THR A 138 -11.27 7.14 20.70
C THR A 138 -12.39 6.14 20.48
N GLY A 139 -12.25 5.37 19.39
CA GLY A 139 -13.08 4.20 19.16
C GLY A 139 -12.87 3.11 20.22
N ILE A 140 -13.59 3.18 21.34
CA ILE A 140 -14.11 2.10 22.22
C ILE A 140 -13.09 1.16 22.90
N ILE A 141 -11.84 1.04 22.44
CA ILE A 141 -10.86 0.08 22.97
C ILE A 141 -10.16 0.69 24.19
N ARG A 142 -10.33 0.09 25.36
CA ARG A 142 -9.60 0.46 26.60
C ARG A 142 -8.45 -0.52 26.85
N THR A 143 -7.35 0.00 27.41
CA THR A 143 -6.28 -0.89 27.92
C THR A 143 -6.80 -1.80 29.02
N PRO A 144 -6.31 -3.06 29.13
CA PRO A 144 -6.70 -3.94 30.22
C PRO A 144 -6.28 -3.36 31.58
N GLY A 145 -7.20 -3.29 32.54
CA GLY A 145 -6.94 -2.83 33.90
C GLY A 145 -8.03 -1.90 34.46
N PRO A 146 -8.08 -1.70 35.78
CA PRO A 146 -9.06 -0.81 36.44
C PRO A 146 -8.89 0.66 36.04
N GLU A 147 -7.69 1.05 35.60
CA GLU A 147 -7.31 2.39 35.13
C GLU A 147 -7.22 2.47 33.59
N GLY A 148 -7.90 1.57 32.87
CA GLY A 148 -7.77 1.43 31.42
C GLY A 148 -8.07 2.72 30.66
N TYR A 149 -7.05 3.32 30.05
CA TYR A 149 -7.19 4.51 29.21
C TYR A 149 -7.62 4.15 27.78
N PRO A 150 -8.39 5.01 27.09
CA PRO A 150 -8.83 4.75 25.74
C PRO A 150 -7.65 4.80 24.76
N ILE A 151 -7.52 3.75 23.94
CA ILE A 151 -6.61 3.71 22.80
C ILE A 151 -7.44 4.01 21.55
N GLY A 152 -7.04 5.06 20.81
CA GLY A 152 -7.61 5.33 19.50
C GLY A 152 -7.38 4.15 18.55
N TRP A 153 -8.41 3.74 17.82
CA TRP A 153 -8.39 2.57 16.92
C TRP A 153 -7.24 2.62 15.88
N HIS A 154 -6.80 3.83 15.51
CA HIS A 154 -5.66 4.07 14.61
C HIS A 154 -4.33 3.54 15.15
N TRP A 155 -4.17 3.43 16.47
CA TRP A 155 -2.96 2.88 17.10
C TRP A 155 -2.82 1.37 16.93
N VAL A 156 -3.92 0.64 16.72
CA VAL A 156 -3.91 -0.83 16.64
C VAL A 156 -3.05 -1.32 15.48
N LEU A 157 -3.02 -0.58 14.37
CA LEU A 157 -2.27 -0.94 13.17
C LEU A 157 -0.89 -0.28 13.08
N THR A 158 -0.58 0.72 13.91
CA THR A 158 0.69 1.47 13.86
C THR A 158 1.93 0.56 13.99
N PRO A 159 2.00 -0.40 14.94
CA PRO A 159 3.16 -1.29 15.03
C PRO A 159 3.33 -2.15 13.77
N LEU A 160 2.21 -2.61 13.20
CA LEU A 160 2.23 -3.44 11.99
C LEU A 160 2.67 -2.62 10.77
N ALA A 161 2.25 -1.36 10.66
CA ALA A 161 2.70 -0.43 9.63
C ALA A 161 4.21 -0.21 9.70
N ALA A 162 4.75 -0.01 10.91
CA ALA A 162 6.19 0.16 11.12
C ALA A 162 6.98 -1.09 10.68
N VAL A 163 6.49 -2.29 10.99
CA VAL A 163 7.12 -3.54 10.53
C VAL A 163 7.09 -3.63 9.00
N VAL A 164 5.96 -3.30 8.35
CA VAL A 164 5.86 -3.30 6.88
C VAL A 164 6.82 -2.30 6.24
N LEU A 165 6.99 -1.10 6.83
CA LEU A 165 7.96 -0.10 6.38
C LEU A 165 9.38 -0.64 6.44
N ILE A 166 9.79 -1.19 7.59
CA ILE A 166 11.13 -1.72 7.79
C ILE A 166 11.41 -2.87 6.81
N VAL A 167 10.49 -3.83 6.71
CA VAL A 167 10.62 -4.97 5.78
C VAL A 167 10.65 -4.48 4.33
N GLY A 168 9.84 -3.47 4.01
CA GLY A 168 9.80 -2.80 2.71
C GLY A 168 11.12 -2.17 2.28
N ILE A 169 11.73 -1.40 3.19
CA ILE A 169 13.04 -0.78 2.98
C ILE A 169 14.08 -1.88 2.73
N VAL A 170 14.13 -2.91 3.59
CA VAL A 170 15.09 -4.02 3.45
C VAL A 170 14.91 -4.74 2.11
N ALA A 171 13.67 -5.04 1.71
CA ALA A 171 13.38 -5.69 0.43
C ALA A 171 13.78 -4.80 -0.78
N SER A 172 13.55 -3.50 -0.68
CA SER A 172 13.91 -2.52 -1.73
C SER A 172 15.43 -2.37 -1.87
N VAL A 173 16.17 -2.32 -0.76
CA VAL A 173 17.64 -2.27 -0.79
C VAL A 173 18.23 -3.55 -1.37
N ARG A 174 17.73 -4.72 -0.95
CA ARG A 174 18.23 -6.03 -1.43
C ARG A 174 17.98 -6.22 -2.93
N SER A 175 16.83 -5.77 -3.43
CA SER A 175 16.51 -5.84 -4.85
C SER A 175 17.34 -4.87 -5.69
N GLY A 176 17.56 -3.65 -5.21
CA GLY A 176 18.47 -2.69 -5.84
C GLY A 176 19.89 -3.24 -5.98
N ALA A 177 20.42 -3.86 -4.91
CA ALA A 177 21.72 -4.50 -4.94
C ALA A 177 21.79 -5.68 -5.95
N ALA A 178 20.75 -6.52 -5.99
CA ALA A 178 20.68 -7.63 -6.94
C ALA A 178 20.60 -7.15 -8.40
N ALA A 179 19.84 -6.09 -8.67
CA ALA A 179 19.73 -5.49 -10.00
C ALA A 179 21.06 -4.88 -10.46
N ARG A 180 21.79 -4.20 -9.57
CA ARG A 180 23.14 -3.68 -9.84
C ARG A 180 24.13 -4.79 -10.20
N ARG A 181 24.21 -5.85 -9.39
CA ARG A 181 25.06 -7.02 -9.66
C ARG A 181 24.77 -7.68 -11.01
N ARG A 182 23.49 -7.79 -11.40
CA ARG A 182 23.10 -8.33 -12.72
C ARG A 182 23.55 -7.43 -13.87
N ARG A 183 23.49 -6.10 -13.70
CA ARG A 183 23.98 -5.15 -14.71
C ARG A 183 25.50 -5.23 -14.85
N GLU A 184 26.22 -5.33 -13.74
CA GLU A 184 27.68 -5.48 -13.72
C GLU A 184 28.11 -6.80 -14.39
N ALA A 185 27.50 -7.93 -14.02
CA ALA A 185 27.77 -9.21 -14.67
C ALA A 185 27.45 -9.20 -16.18
N GLY A 186 26.35 -8.55 -16.57
CA GLY A 186 25.98 -8.39 -17.99
C GLY A 186 26.96 -7.51 -18.77
N ARG A 187 27.54 -6.48 -18.14
CA ARG A 187 28.59 -5.65 -18.74
C ARG A 187 29.89 -6.44 -18.89
N ALA A 188 30.29 -7.19 -17.86
CA ALA A 188 31.48 -8.03 -17.89
C ALA A 188 31.38 -9.09 -19.00
N LEU A 189 30.25 -9.80 -19.11
CA LEU A 189 30.01 -10.78 -20.19
C LEU A 189 30.09 -10.17 -21.59
N ARG A 190 29.58 -8.94 -21.78
CA ARG A 190 29.66 -8.23 -23.06
C ARG A 190 31.07 -7.75 -23.37
N ALA A 191 31.86 -7.37 -22.36
CA ALA A 191 33.26 -7.01 -22.52
C ALA A 191 34.08 -8.25 -22.94
N SER A 192 33.95 -9.37 -22.22
CA SER A 192 34.64 -10.62 -22.57
C SER A 192 34.25 -11.17 -23.94
N ALA A 193 33.00 -10.95 -24.39
CA ALA A 193 32.56 -11.34 -25.73
C ALA A 193 33.12 -10.45 -26.85
N ARG A 194 33.50 -9.19 -26.54
CA ARG A 194 34.17 -8.29 -27.49
C ARG A 194 35.64 -8.63 -27.65
N ASP A 195 36.36 -8.87 -26.55
CA ASP A 195 37.78 -9.27 -26.60
C ASP A 195 37.98 -10.54 -27.42
N ARG A 196 37.16 -11.59 -27.19
CA ARG A 196 37.22 -12.82 -27.98
C ARG A 196 36.96 -12.64 -29.48
N ARG A 197 36.27 -11.58 -29.89
CA ARG A 197 36.05 -11.27 -31.31
C ARG A 197 37.21 -10.48 -31.91
N GLN A 198 37.99 -9.78 -31.10
CA GLN A 198 39.18 -9.05 -31.56
C GLN A 198 40.40 -9.97 -31.62
N ASP A 199 40.54 -10.94 -30.71
CA ASP A 199 41.66 -11.90 -30.71
C ASP A 199 41.55 -13.00 -31.78
N GLY A 200 40.39 -13.12 -32.42
CA GLY A 200 40.12 -14.10 -33.48
C GLY A 200 40.17 -13.53 -34.90
N ALA A 201 40.59 -12.27 -35.06
CA ALA A 201 40.77 -11.57 -36.33
C ALA A 201 42.26 -11.28 -36.55
#